data_AF-A0A965PN72-F1
#
_entry.id   AF-A0A965PN72-F1
#
_cell.length_a   1.000
_cell.length_b   1.000
_cell.length_c   1.000
_cell.angle_alpha   90.00
_cell.angle_beta   90.00
_cell.angle_gamma   90.00
#
_symmetry.space_group_name_H-M   'P 1'
#
loop_
_entity.id
_entity.type
_entity.pdbx_description
1 polymer ?
#
loop_
_entity_poly.entity_id
_entity_poly.type
_entity_poly.pdbx_seq_one_letter_code
_entity_poly.pdbx_strand_id
1 'polypeptide(L)'
;MRYIVAAVLLVFAWKGSELTTLWPPAPLTSIDTPKPSPELLKLAAPLKPILPRMLPKDRQYLATLYDAMAYVLMRDGDRAKPIISSNDQFAAFHAGTLNLAIDKAAVGKYPGLAEAIDEVYVNALGPDVRELDAEARKHLIAACGVLSWSFGIGRDE
;
A
#
# COMPACT_ATOMS: atom_id res chain seq x y z
N MET A 1 21.88 -30.57 -5.45
CA MET A 1 21.01 -29.46 -4.97
C MET A 1 19.68 -29.35 -5.71
N ARG A 2 19.63 -29.32 -7.05
CA ARG A 2 18.36 -29.23 -7.83
C ARG A 2 17.31 -30.31 -7.50
N TYR A 3 17.73 -31.55 -7.31
CA TYR A 3 16.82 -32.65 -6.99
C TYR A 3 16.25 -32.60 -5.55
N ILE A 4 16.94 -31.95 -4.62
CA ILE A 4 16.48 -31.77 -3.24
C ILE A 4 15.37 -30.72 -3.18
N VAL A 5 15.52 -29.62 -3.93
CA VAL A 5 14.49 -28.58 -4.05
C VAL A 5 13.22 -29.15 -4.68
N ALA A 6 13.36 -29.97 -5.73
CA ALA A 6 12.21 -30.64 -6.36
C ALA A 6 11.48 -31.59 -5.41
N ALA A 7 12.21 -32.35 -4.59
CA ALA A 7 11.62 -33.23 -3.58
C ALA A 7 10.88 -32.45 -2.47
N VAL A 8 11.44 -31.32 -2.02
CA VAL A 8 10.78 -30.47 -1.00
C VAL A 8 9.49 -29.85 -1.55
N LEU A 9 9.50 -29.36 -2.79
CA LEU A 9 8.30 -28.80 -3.45
C LEU A 9 7.19 -29.85 -3.63
N LEU A 10 7.56 -31.08 -4.01
CA LEU A 10 6.61 -32.19 -4.12
C LEU A 10 6.03 -32.60 -2.75
N VAL A 11 6.82 -32.53 -1.68
CA VAL A 11 6.33 -32.81 -0.32
C VAL A 11 5.32 -31.76 0.15
N PHE A 12 5.55 -30.47 -0.11
CA PHE A 12 4.56 -29.43 0.21
C PHE A 12 3.29 -29.53 -0.66
N ALA A 13 3.42 -29.92 -1.93
CA ALA A 13 2.28 -30.13 -2.82
C ALA A 13 1.45 -31.38 -2.44
N TRP A 14 2.10 -32.46 -1.97
CA TRP A 14 1.42 -33.71 -1.62
C TRP A 14 0.87 -33.72 -0.19
N LYS A 15 1.53 -33.05 0.78
CA LYS A 15 1.04 -33.00 2.16
C LYS A 15 -0.18 -32.13 2.37
N GLY A 16 -0.84 -31.65 1.30
CA GLY A 16 -2.13 -31.00 1.40
C GLY A 16 -2.14 -29.99 2.54
N SER A 17 -1.15 -29.10 2.58
CA SER A 17 -1.38 -27.85 3.29
C SER A 17 -2.51 -27.21 2.51
N GLU A 18 -3.73 -27.45 2.96
CA GLU A 18 -4.86 -26.62 2.65
C GLU A 18 -4.46 -25.21 3.11
N LEU A 19 -3.73 -24.51 2.24
CA LEU A 19 -3.72 -23.06 2.21
C LEU A 19 -5.14 -22.69 1.79
N THR A 20 -6.07 -22.83 2.74
CA THR A 20 -7.40 -22.21 2.72
C THR A 20 -7.20 -20.71 2.93
N THR A 21 -6.34 -20.11 2.13
CA THR A 21 -6.42 -18.69 1.86
C THR A 21 -7.64 -18.54 0.97
N LEU A 22 -8.80 -18.29 1.59
CA LEU A 22 -10.00 -17.82 0.89
C LEU A 22 -9.56 -16.62 0.04
N TRP A 23 -9.55 -16.83 -1.28
CA TRP A 23 -9.25 -15.80 -2.25
C TRP A 23 -10.54 -15.50 -3.03
N PRO A 24 -11.02 -14.25 -3.05
CA PRO A 24 -10.45 -13.08 -2.39
C PRO A 24 -10.58 -13.15 -0.85
N PRO A 25 -9.68 -12.51 -0.10
CA PRO A 25 -9.84 -12.34 1.33
C PRO A 25 -11.20 -11.71 1.63
N ALA A 26 -11.84 -12.13 2.73
CA ALA A 26 -13.11 -11.55 3.16
C ALA A 26 -12.96 -10.01 3.22
N PRO A 27 -13.91 -9.23 2.68
CA PRO A 27 -13.82 -7.78 2.70
C PRO A 27 -13.71 -7.32 4.16
N LEU A 28 -12.62 -6.62 4.49
CA LEU A 28 -12.44 -6.02 5.81
C LEU A 28 -13.57 -5.03 6.04
N THR A 29 -14.56 -5.39 6.86
CA THR A 29 -15.77 -4.59 7.10
C THR A 29 -15.51 -3.32 7.88
N SER A 30 -14.37 -3.23 8.57
CA SER A 30 -13.86 -2.01 9.19
C SER A 30 -12.33 -2.06 9.22
N ILE A 31 -11.70 -1.04 8.66
CA ILE A 31 -10.25 -0.82 8.77
C ILE A 31 -10.03 0.03 10.02
N ASP A 32 -9.56 -0.60 11.10
CA ASP A 32 -9.15 0.09 12.32
C ASP A 32 -7.72 0.63 12.16
N THR A 33 -7.56 1.60 11.26
CA THR A 33 -6.30 2.33 11.11
C THR A 33 -6.21 3.43 12.17
N PRO A 34 -5.14 3.46 12.98
CA PRO A 34 -4.96 4.49 13.99
C PRO A 34 -4.91 5.87 13.33
N LYS A 35 -5.54 6.86 13.97
CA LYS A 35 -5.54 8.24 13.46
C LYS A 35 -4.09 8.77 13.41
N PRO A 36 -3.57 9.20 12.24
CA PRO A 36 -2.25 9.81 12.15
C PRO A 36 -2.16 11.09 12.96
N SER A 37 -0.95 11.49 13.33
CA SER A 37 -0.72 12.77 13.99
C SER A 37 -1.20 13.94 13.11
N PRO A 38 -1.57 15.09 13.68
CA PRO A 38 -2.01 16.26 12.90
C PRO A 38 -0.97 16.74 11.87
N GLU A 39 0.31 16.52 12.13
CA GLU A 39 1.39 16.86 11.21
C GLU A 39 1.40 15.93 9.99
N LEU A 40 1.22 14.62 10.21
CA LEU A 40 1.15 13.62 9.14
C LEU A 40 -0.12 13.77 8.30
N LEU A 41 -1.24 14.19 8.91
CA LEU A 41 -2.48 14.45 8.17
C LEU A 41 -2.34 15.59 7.14
N LYS A 42 -1.40 16.51 7.31
CA LYS A 42 -1.13 17.56 6.31
C LYS A 42 -0.64 16.98 4.99
N LEU A 43 -0.02 15.79 5.02
CA LEU A 43 0.42 15.10 3.80
C LEU A 43 -0.77 14.74 2.89
N ALA A 44 -1.94 14.47 3.46
CA ALA A 44 -3.16 14.16 2.73
C ALA A 44 -3.97 15.38 2.29
N ALA A 45 -3.46 16.61 2.47
CA ALA A 45 -4.15 17.83 2.02
C ALA A 45 -4.59 17.78 0.53
N PRO A 46 -3.80 17.22 -0.42
CA PRO A 46 -4.21 17.10 -1.82
C PRO A 46 -5.45 16.23 -2.05
N LEU A 47 -5.75 15.30 -1.14
CA LEU A 47 -6.89 14.38 -1.29
C LEU A 47 -8.23 15.00 -0.91
N LYS A 48 -8.23 16.03 -0.04
CA LYS A 48 -9.46 16.67 0.49
C LYS A 48 -10.52 17.03 -0.57
N PRO A 49 -10.18 17.64 -1.73
CA PRO A 49 -11.18 17.97 -2.75
C PRO A 49 -11.75 16.75 -3.49
N ILE A 50 -11.09 15.58 -3.42
CA ILE A 50 -11.41 14.38 -4.19
C ILE A 50 -12.24 13.40 -3.36
N LEU A 51 -11.90 13.21 -2.07
CA LEU A 51 -12.52 12.22 -1.19
C LEU A 51 -14.07 12.27 -1.15
N PRO A 52 -14.73 13.45 -1.11
CA PRO A 52 -16.20 13.52 -1.09
C PRO A 52 -16.87 13.02 -2.38
N ARG A 53 -16.12 12.96 -3.50
CA ARG A 53 -16.61 12.52 -4.81
C ARG A 53 -16.42 11.01 -5.01
N MET A 54 -15.69 10.35 -4.12
CA MET A 54 -15.37 8.93 -4.23
C MET A 54 -16.48 8.06 -3.69
N LEU A 55 -16.74 6.95 -4.38
CA LEU A 55 -17.65 5.92 -3.89
C LEU A 55 -17.09 5.31 -2.59
N PRO A 56 -17.93 5.05 -1.57
CA PRO A 56 -17.48 4.45 -0.31
C PRO A 56 -16.75 3.10 -0.49
N LYS A 57 -17.17 2.30 -1.48
CA LYS A 57 -16.51 1.02 -1.81
C LYS A 57 -15.06 1.21 -2.29
N ASP A 58 -14.83 2.20 -3.17
CA ASP A 58 -13.51 2.48 -3.73
C ASP A 58 -12.57 3.03 -2.66
N ARG A 59 -13.12 3.88 -1.80
CA ARG A 59 -12.47 4.39 -0.58
C ARG A 59 -12.02 3.25 0.34
N GLN A 60 -12.92 2.33 0.68
CA GLN A 60 -12.58 1.18 1.52
C GLN A 60 -11.53 0.27 0.87
N TYR A 61 -11.61 0.08 -0.45
CA TYR A 61 -10.63 -0.71 -1.19
C TYR A 61 -9.25 -0.07 -1.17
N LEU A 62 -9.13 1.21 -1.51
CA LEU A 62 -7.86 1.94 -1.48
C LEU A 62 -7.30 2.03 -0.06
N ALA A 63 -8.16 2.25 0.94
CA ALA A 63 -7.74 2.23 2.34
C ALA A 63 -7.05 0.91 2.70
N THR A 64 -7.63 -0.23 2.29
CA THR A 64 -7.06 -1.56 2.51
C THR A 64 -5.75 -1.75 1.74
N LEU A 65 -5.71 -1.27 0.49
CA LEU A 65 -4.53 -1.37 -0.36
C LEU A 65 -3.32 -0.67 0.27
N TYR A 66 -3.52 0.56 0.77
CA TYR A 66 -2.44 1.34 1.38
C TYR A 66 -2.01 0.78 2.74
N ASP A 67 -2.91 0.20 3.52
CA ASP A 67 -2.56 -0.51 4.76
C ASP A 67 -1.67 -1.74 4.46
N ALA A 68 -2.08 -2.56 3.49
CA ALA A 68 -1.30 -3.71 3.05
C ALA A 68 0.06 -3.29 2.48
N MET A 69 0.12 -2.19 1.73
CA MET A 69 1.37 -1.67 1.19
C MET A 69 2.31 -1.17 2.29
N ALA A 70 1.80 -0.48 3.31
CA ALA A 70 2.57 -0.09 4.48
C ALA A 70 3.20 -1.31 5.16
N TYR A 71 2.43 -2.40 5.32
CA TYR A 71 2.91 -3.65 5.87
C TYR A 71 4.01 -4.29 5.01
N VAL A 72 3.86 -4.30 3.68
CA VAL A 72 4.89 -4.82 2.76
C VAL A 72 6.19 -4.02 2.86
N LEU A 73 6.10 -2.68 2.89
CA LEU A 73 7.28 -1.82 3.02
C LEU A 73 8.01 -2.01 4.35
N MET A 74 7.26 -2.16 5.44
CA MET A 74 7.81 -2.47 6.76
C MET A 74 8.58 -3.79 6.72
N ARG A 75 7.95 -4.85 6.19
CA ARG A 75 8.59 -6.18 6.08
C ARG A 75 9.78 -6.21 5.12
N ASP A 76 9.76 -5.42 4.06
CA ASP A 76 10.91 -5.28 3.17
C ASP A 76 12.08 -4.56 3.86
N GLY A 77 11.77 -3.56 4.69
CA GLY A 77 12.76 -2.82 5.48
C GLY A 77 13.48 -3.65 6.56
N ASP A 78 12.80 -4.64 7.13
CA ASP A 78 13.38 -5.55 8.14
C ASP A 78 14.44 -6.51 7.55
N ARG A 79 14.60 -6.54 6.22
CA ARG A 79 15.55 -7.43 5.55
C ARG A 79 16.97 -6.89 5.70
N ALA A 80 17.94 -7.80 5.79
CA ALA A 80 19.36 -7.45 5.72
C ALA A 80 19.73 -6.72 4.42
N LYS A 81 18.98 -7.00 3.33
CA LYS A 81 19.07 -6.30 2.04
C LYS A 81 17.63 -6.04 1.55
N PRO A 82 17.06 -4.85 1.80
CA PRO A 82 15.75 -4.49 1.28
C PRO A 82 15.71 -4.58 -0.25
N ILE A 83 14.59 -5.01 -0.82
CA ILE A 83 14.40 -5.07 -2.28
C ILE A 83 14.09 -3.68 -2.81
N ILE A 84 13.28 -2.91 -2.08
CA ILE A 84 12.94 -1.53 -2.43
C ILE A 84 13.96 -0.64 -1.71
N SER A 85 15.07 -0.37 -2.38
CA SER A 85 16.20 0.40 -1.84
C SER A 85 16.22 1.85 -2.29
N SER A 86 15.38 2.27 -3.23
CA SER A 86 15.40 3.63 -3.79
C SER A 86 14.01 4.16 -4.15
N ASN A 87 13.88 5.48 -4.28
CA ASN A 87 12.61 6.15 -4.59
C ASN A 87 11.98 5.69 -5.92
N ASP A 88 12.79 5.45 -6.95
CA ASP A 88 12.34 4.98 -8.27
C ASP A 88 11.80 3.54 -8.21
N GLN A 89 12.47 2.66 -7.45
CA GLN A 89 11.97 1.31 -7.19
C GLN A 89 10.66 1.34 -6.40
N PHE A 90 10.54 2.25 -5.44
CA PHE A 90 9.28 2.45 -4.73
C PHE A 90 8.17 2.94 -5.68
N ALA A 91 8.46 3.92 -6.54
CA ALA A 91 7.50 4.41 -7.52
C ALA A 91 7.05 3.30 -8.48
N ALA A 92 7.97 2.45 -8.96
CA ALA A 92 7.65 1.30 -9.80
C ALA A 92 6.77 0.28 -9.05
N PHE A 93 7.09 0.01 -7.79
CA PHE A 93 6.29 -0.88 -6.93
C PHE A 93 4.88 -0.32 -6.68
N HIS A 94 4.75 0.96 -6.36
CA HIS A 94 3.48 1.63 -6.14
C HIS A 94 2.62 1.65 -7.41
N ALA A 95 3.19 2.04 -8.55
CA ALA A 95 2.49 2.03 -9.84
C ALA A 95 2.02 0.62 -10.22
N GLY A 96 2.87 -0.40 -10.06
CA GLY A 96 2.50 -1.80 -10.29
C GLY A 96 1.38 -2.28 -9.38
N THR A 97 1.43 -1.90 -8.10
CA THR A 97 0.41 -2.23 -7.10
C THR A 97 -0.93 -1.58 -7.44
N LEU A 98 -0.92 -0.30 -7.81
CA LEU A 98 -2.12 0.44 -8.16
C LEU A 98 -2.75 -0.05 -9.47
N ASN A 99 -1.95 -0.36 -10.50
CA ASN A 99 -2.44 -0.94 -11.75
C ASN A 99 -3.14 -2.27 -11.50
N LEU A 100 -2.53 -3.17 -10.72
CA LEU A 100 -3.16 -4.43 -10.33
C LEU A 100 -4.48 -4.19 -9.58
N ALA A 101 -4.53 -3.17 -8.73
CA ALA A 101 -5.71 -2.82 -7.96
C ALA A 101 -6.87 -2.34 -8.86
N ILE A 102 -6.55 -1.48 -9.83
CA ILE A 102 -7.50 -0.99 -10.84
C ILE A 102 -8.03 -2.15 -11.68
N ASP A 103 -7.13 -3.02 -12.18
CA ASP A 103 -7.48 -4.15 -13.04
C ASP A 103 -8.36 -5.19 -12.33
N LYS A 104 -8.13 -5.45 -11.04
CA LYS A 104 -8.90 -6.45 -10.27
C LYS A 104 -10.20 -5.94 -9.67
N ALA A 105 -10.24 -4.72 -9.16
CA ALA A 105 -11.37 -4.23 -8.35
C ALA A 105 -12.27 -3.23 -9.07
N ALA A 106 -11.88 -2.79 -10.29
CA ALA A 106 -12.58 -1.77 -11.06
C ALA A 106 -12.85 -0.50 -10.24
N VAL A 107 -11.83 -0.04 -9.50
CA VAL A 107 -11.87 1.27 -8.82
C VAL A 107 -12.27 2.34 -9.83
N GLY A 108 -13.22 3.19 -9.48
CA GLY A 108 -13.66 4.28 -10.34
C GLY A 108 -12.50 5.20 -10.75
N LYS A 109 -12.63 5.84 -11.92
CA LYS A 109 -11.66 6.86 -12.34
C LYS A 109 -12.05 8.21 -11.72
N TYR A 110 -11.19 8.72 -10.85
CA TYR A 110 -11.38 10.01 -10.20
C TYR A 110 -10.32 10.99 -10.72
N PRO A 111 -10.71 12.08 -11.40
CA PRO A 111 -9.76 13.07 -11.89
C PRO A 111 -8.92 13.66 -10.76
N GLY A 112 -7.60 13.72 -10.94
CA GLY A 112 -6.66 14.26 -9.96
C GLY A 112 -6.25 13.30 -8.84
N LEU A 113 -6.81 12.08 -8.77
CA LEU A 113 -6.53 11.16 -7.66
C LEU A 113 -5.10 10.62 -7.71
N ALA A 114 -4.59 10.29 -8.90
CA ALA A 114 -3.23 9.78 -9.05
C ALA A 114 -2.22 10.86 -8.62
N GLU A 115 -2.41 12.08 -9.13
CA GLU A 115 -1.56 13.22 -8.80
C GLU A 115 -1.60 13.56 -7.32
N ALA A 116 -2.79 13.52 -6.69
CA ALA A 116 -2.93 13.78 -5.26
C ALA A 116 -2.26 12.70 -4.39
N ILE A 117 -2.31 11.43 -4.81
CA ILE A 117 -1.58 10.35 -4.14
C ILE A 117 -0.06 10.55 -4.26
N ASP A 118 0.42 10.86 -5.47
CA ASP A 118 1.85 11.09 -5.72
C ASP A 118 2.35 12.28 -4.90
N GLU A 119 1.56 13.34 -4.79
CA GLU A 119 1.87 14.52 -3.98
C GLU A 119 1.97 14.19 -2.48
N VAL A 120 1.21 13.20 -1.97
CA VAL A 120 1.38 12.71 -0.58
C VAL A 120 2.79 12.14 -0.38
N TYR A 121 3.30 11.36 -1.34
CA TYR A 121 4.66 10.80 -1.27
C TYR A 121 5.74 11.85 -1.45
N VAL A 122 5.54 12.80 -2.38
CA VAL A 122 6.45 13.94 -2.55
C VAL A 122 6.51 14.79 -1.29
N ASN A 123 5.38 15.03 -0.61
CA ASN A 123 5.36 15.76 0.66
C ASN A 123 6.07 14.99 1.79
N ALA A 124 6.09 13.65 1.74
CA ALA A 124 6.74 12.81 2.73
C ALA A 124 8.27 12.67 2.52
N LEU A 125 8.73 12.62 1.27
CA LEU A 125 10.14 12.31 0.95
C LEU A 125 10.88 13.37 0.14
N GLY A 126 10.19 14.34 -0.43
CA GLY A 126 10.71 15.22 -1.47
C GLY A 126 10.68 14.58 -2.87
N PRO A 127 10.93 15.37 -3.92
CA PRO A 127 10.86 14.91 -5.32
C PRO A 127 12.12 14.19 -5.80
N ASP A 128 13.23 14.30 -5.06
CA ASP A 128 14.54 13.81 -5.52
C ASP A 128 14.67 12.29 -5.40
N VAL A 129 15.25 11.68 -6.44
CA VAL A 129 15.58 10.25 -6.41
C VAL A 129 16.78 10.03 -5.48
N ARG A 130 16.57 9.22 -4.44
CA ARG A 130 17.61 8.85 -3.46
C ARG A 130 17.45 7.41 -3.01
N GLU A 131 18.50 6.90 -2.39
CA GLU A 131 18.45 5.65 -1.63
C GLU A 131 17.53 5.82 -0.42
N LEU A 132 16.76 4.79 -0.11
CA LEU A 132 15.83 4.71 1.00
C LEU A 132 16.57 4.19 2.23
N ASP A 133 17.04 5.13 3.04
CA ASP A 133 17.48 4.84 4.40
C ASP A 133 16.28 4.49 5.32
N ALA A 134 16.58 4.17 6.58
CA ALA A 134 15.56 3.78 7.55
C ALA A 134 14.54 4.88 7.82
N GLU A 135 14.95 6.16 7.79
CA GLU A 135 14.05 7.29 8.04
C GLU A 135 13.17 7.57 6.82
N ALA A 136 13.74 7.52 5.61
CA ALA A 136 12.98 7.63 4.37
C ALA A 136 11.90 6.54 4.29
N ARG A 137 12.24 5.31 4.68
CA ARG A 137 11.25 4.21 4.72
C ARG A 137 10.15 4.45 5.74
N LYS A 138 10.48 4.96 6.94
CA LYS A 138 9.46 5.34 7.94
C LYS A 138 8.52 6.39 7.39
N HIS A 139 9.02 7.40 6.66
CA HIS A 139 8.17 8.40 6.02
C HIS A 139 7.25 7.80 4.95
N LEU A 140 7.74 6.85 4.14
CA LEU A 140 6.89 6.14 3.17
C LEU A 140 5.81 5.30 3.84
N ILE A 141 6.16 4.57 4.89
CA ILE A 141 5.21 3.78 5.68
C ILE A 141 4.16 4.71 6.31
N ALA A 142 4.58 5.86 6.86
CA ALA A 142 3.69 6.86 7.42
C ALA A 142 2.77 7.46 6.34
N ALA A 143 3.28 7.76 5.15
CA ALA A 143 2.47 8.22 4.02
C ALA A 143 1.43 7.18 3.61
N CYS A 144 1.80 5.89 3.55
CA CYS A 144 0.84 4.81 3.30
C CYS A 144 -0.24 4.73 4.40
N GLY A 145 0.14 4.87 5.67
CA GLY A 145 -0.81 4.92 6.79
C GLY A 145 -1.76 6.12 6.71
N VAL A 146 -1.24 7.29 6.32
CA VAL A 146 -2.04 8.50 6.09
C VAL A 146 -3.02 8.30 4.95
N LEU A 147 -2.59 7.75 3.81
CA LEU A 147 -3.47 7.41 2.70
C LEU A 147 -4.56 6.43 3.15
N SER A 148 -4.17 5.35 3.83
CA SER A 148 -5.11 4.36 4.35
C SER A 148 -6.16 4.98 5.25
N TRP A 149 -5.74 5.83 6.18
CA TRP A 149 -6.65 6.52 7.09
C TRP A 149 -7.58 7.49 6.34
N SER A 150 -7.04 8.30 5.42
CA SER A 150 -7.76 9.34 4.68
C SER A 150 -8.82 8.76 3.75
N PHE A 151 -8.55 7.60 3.15
CA PHE A 151 -9.55 6.88 2.37
C PHE A 151 -10.66 6.26 3.22
N GLY A 152 -10.52 6.16 4.55
CA GLY A 152 -11.60 5.66 5.42
C GLY A 152 -12.89 6.48 5.30
N ILE A 153 -14.04 5.82 5.42
CA ILE A 153 -15.36 6.46 5.28
C ILE A 153 -15.60 7.42 6.46
N GLY A 154 -16.09 8.64 6.16
CA GLY A 154 -16.41 9.64 7.18
C GLY A 154 -15.19 10.37 7.77
N ARG A 155 -14.04 10.34 7.09
CA ARG A 155 -12.77 10.93 7.53
C ARG A 155 -12.30 12.06 6.60
N ASP A 156 -13.23 12.84 6.08
CA ASP A 156 -12.99 13.90 5.09
C ASP A 156 -12.38 15.19 5.66
N GLU A 157 -12.14 15.22 6.97
CA GLU A 157 -11.69 16.39 7.75
C GLU A 157 -10.17 16.62 7.72
#